data_AF-M7Z1N6-F1
#
_entry.id   AF-M7Z1N6-F1
#
_cell.length_a   1.000
_cell.length_b   1.000
_cell.length_c   1.000
_cell.angle_alpha   90.00
_cell.angle_beta   90.00
_cell.angle_gamma   90.00
#
_symmetry.space_group_name_H-M   'P 1'
#
loop_
_entity.id
_entity.type
_entity.pdbx_description
1 polymer ?
#
loop_
_entity_poly.entity_id
_entity_poly.type
_entity_poly.pdbx_seq_one_letter_code
_entity_poly.pdbx_strand_id
1 'polypeptide(L)'
;MANSEYEYVKREFEFDRRLPASNWIVVRIDGCHFHRYNSSLPPKRLSTNFSYLFVRFSKIHAFEKPNDENALRLMNACATSMLEKFPDIVFAYGVSDEYSFVFREETEFYQRRESKILSLCVSYFTSLYGMKWKDFFPNKDLREPPYFDGRVVCYPNMKTIHDYLAWRQVDCHINNHYNTCFWMLVKSGKTEKEAQQTLKGTFSKDKNELLSQQFQVNYEDEPAMFRKGSSVYRDKVETKVKTDDYGNPIKRIRLAITVSNLDIIGPEFWEKHQYILQEDTYVVLLTRRIQFLFPRFSLIHSFDKPNDETALSLMNASASLMMEQFPGIIFGYGFSNEYSFVFQKNTELYQRNERLILSSCSSCFTSFYMMKWKEYFPSKELVQPPKFEAEVLCYPKPKIVCDYLSWRQAECHNRNQYNTCFWMLVKSGEEENKANEILKGTLSKDKNELLFQRFQMNYNNEPAMFRKGSCTYRQKVKVSGDVVRDGWDVAVTHVDMGPDFWRKHMSIFDK
;
A
#
# COMPACT_ATOMS: atom_id res chain seq x y z
N MET A 1 11.67 7.76 -45.73
CA MET A 1 10.93 8.14 -44.51
C MET A 1 10.92 9.67 -44.44
N ALA A 2 9.86 10.33 -44.90
CA ALA A 2 9.87 11.80 -45.06
C ALA A 2 9.66 12.58 -43.75
N ASN A 3 9.12 11.96 -42.70
CA ASN A 3 8.86 12.63 -41.41
C ASN A 3 10.02 12.60 -40.40
N SER A 4 11.15 11.96 -40.72
CA SER A 4 12.30 11.90 -39.80
C SER A 4 12.98 13.26 -39.61
N GLU A 5 12.88 14.16 -40.60
CA GLU A 5 13.43 15.52 -40.52
C GLU A 5 12.80 16.34 -39.38
N TYR A 6 11.53 16.08 -39.06
CA TYR A 6 10.79 16.79 -38.02
C TYR A 6 10.68 16.01 -36.69
N GLU A 7 11.23 14.79 -36.59
CA GLU A 7 11.07 13.94 -35.39
C GLU A 7 11.74 14.53 -34.13
N TYR A 8 12.71 15.43 -34.32
CA TYR A 8 13.37 16.13 -33.20
C TYR A 8 12.37 16.88 -32.31
N VAL A 9 11.25 17.39 -32.85
CA VAL A 9 10.25 18.13 -32.04
C VAL A 9 9.63 17.26 -30.96
N LYS A 10 9.42 15.96 -31.24
CA LYS A 10 8.88 14.99 -30.29
C LYS A 10 9.92 14.62 -29.23
N ARG A 11 11.19 14.50 -29.63
CA ARG A 11 12.28 14.12 -28.72
C ARG A 11 12.69 15.24 -27.77
N GLU A 12 12.66 16.48 -28.23
CA GLU A 12 13.28 17.60 -27.51
C GLU A 12 12.27 18.47 -26.75
N PHE A 13 11.00 18.51 -27.15
CA PHE A 13 10.02 19.45 -26.60
C PHE A 13 8.88 18.78 -25.81
N GLU A 14 8.75 17.45 -25.85
CA GLU A 14 7.81 16.74 -24.97
C GLU A 14 8.42 16.53 -23.57
N PHE A 15 7.77 17.11 -22.55
CA PHE A 15 8.14 16.88 -21.15
C PHE A 15 7.39 15.67 -20.58
N ASP A 16 8.10 14.56 -20.38
CA ASP A 16 7.54 13.37 -19.73
C ASP A 16 7.64 13.47 -18.19
N ARG A 17 6.72 14.24 -17.57
CA ARG A 17 6.67 14.36 -16.11
C ARG A 17 6.06 13.10 -15.50
N ARG A 18 6.92 12.23 -14.95
CA ARG A 18 6.53 11.05 -14.19
C ARG A 18 6.45 11.37 -12.71
N LEU A 19 5.38 10.93 -12.08
CA LEU A 19 5.17 11.09 -10.65
C LEU A 19 6.09 10.12 -9.89
N PRO A 20 6.66 10.51 -8.73
CA PRO A 20 7.61 9.67 -8.03
C PRO A 20 6.95 8.35 -7.60
N ALA A 21 7.72 7.26 -7.65
CA ALA A 21 7.29 5.94 -7.17
C ALA A 21 6.98 5.98 -5.66
N SER A 22 6.24 4.98 -5.17
CA SER A 22 5.89 4.85 -3.74
C SER A 22 5.24 6.12 -3.15
N ASN A 23 4.39 6.76 -3.94
CA ASN A 23 3.54 7.87 -3.49
C ASN A 23 2.11 7.60 -3.90
N TRP A 24 1.19 7.91 -2.99
CA TRP A 24 -0.23 8.02 -3.30
C TRP A 24 -0.43 9.15 -4.29
N ILE A 25 -1.30 8.92 -5.28
CA ILE A 25 -1.62 9.94 -6.28
C ILE A 25 -3.06 10.35 -6.08
N VAL A 26 -3.29 11.64 -5.83
CA VAL A 26 -4.63 12.22 -5.77
C VAL A 26 -4.84 13.05 -7.02
N VAL A 27 -5.87 12.70 -7.80
CA VAL A 27 -6.39 13.53 -8.89
C VAL A 27 -7.61 14.26 -8.36
N ARG A 28 -7.49 15.58 -8.18
CA ARG A 28 -8.65 16.41 -7.84
C ARG A 28 -9.17 17.08 -9.11
N ILE A 29 -10.47 16.98 -9.33
CA ILE A 29 -11.20 17.67 -10.39
C ILE A 29 -12.15 18.69 -9.78
N ASP A 30 -12.39 19.80 -10.49
CA ASP A 30 -13.22 20.92 -10.04
C ASP A 30 -14.04 21.48 -11.22
N GLY A 31 -15.34 21.73 -11.00
CA GLY A 31 -16.26 22.25 -12.00
C GLY A 31 -15.89 23.68 -12.43
N CYS A 32 -15.41 23.84 -13.66
CA CYS A 32 -15.04 25.16 -14.14
C CYS A 32 -16.25 26.10 -14.23
N HIS A 33 -16.18 27.23 -13.51
CA HIS A 33 -17.22 28.27 -13.49
C HIS A 33 -18.60 27.79 -13.01
N PHE A 34 -18.65 26.78 -12.14
CA PHE A 34 -19.89 26.36 -11.50
C PHE A 34 -20.41 27.41 -10.51
N HIS A 35 -19.50 28.10 -9.79
CA HIS A 35 -19.87 29.06 -8.73
C HIS A 35 -19.24 30.46 -8.79
N ARG A 36 -18.29 30.76 -9.68
CA ARG A 36 -17.44 31.97 -9.59
C ARG A 36 -18.24 33.27 -9.40
N TYR A 37 -18.06 33.90 -8.23
CA TYR A 37 -18.42 35.29 -7.97
C TYR A 37 -17.44 36.18 -8.72
N ASN A 38 -17.94 37.08 -9.56
CA ASN A 38 -17.10 38.14 -10.11
C ASN A 38 -16.58 38.98 -8.95
N SER A 39 -15.28 38.86 -8.69
CA SER A 39 -14.52 39.89 -7.99
C SER A 39 -14.61 41.17 -8.82
N SER A 40 -15.46 42.11 -8.39
CA SER A 40 -15.23 43.56 -8.33
C SER A 40 -14.48 44.29 -9.45
N LEU A 41 -14.44 43.80 -10.69
CA LEU A 41 -13.86 44.54 -11.81
C LEU A 41 -14.95 44.78 -12.86
N PRO A 42 -15.32 46.05 -13.12
CA PRO A 42 -16.20 46.35 -14.24
C PRO A 42 -15.51 45.93 -15.55
N PRO A 43 -16.24 45.39 -16.53
CA PRO A 43 -15.67 45.11 -17.84
C PRO A 43 -15.14 46.42 -18.41
N LYS A 44 -13.81 46.53 -18.56
CA LYS A 44 -13.22 47.59 -19.36
C LYS A 44 -13.83 47.48 -20.75
N ARG A 45 -14.48 48.57 -21.18
CA ARG A 45 -15.09 48.79 -22.50
C ARG A 45 -14.36 48.01 -23.60
N LEU A 46 -14.88 46.84 -23.92
CA LEU A 46 -14.63 46.16 -25.18
C LEU A 46 -15.96 46.14 -25.91
N SER A 47 -15.92 46.75 -27.09
CA SER A 47 -16.95 46.90 -28.09
C SER A 47 -18.05 45.83 -28.03
N THR A 48 -19.29 46.34 -28.04
CA THR A 48 -20.56 45.65 -28.28
C THR A 48 -20.41 44.45 -29.22
N ASN A 49 -20.53 43.23 -28.63
CA ASN A 49 -21.07 41.98 -29.19
C ASN A 49 -20.58 40.69 -28.49
N PHE A 50 -19.80 40.76 -27.40
CA PHE A 50 -19.31 39.58 -26.64
C PHE A 50 -19.68 39.58 -25.15
N SER A 51 -20.81 40.17 -24.75
CA SER A 51 -21.19 40.32 -23.33
C SER A 51 -21.92 39.12 -22.71
N TYR A 52 -21.98 37.96 -23.37
CA TYR A 52 -22.76 36.78 -22.93
C TYR A 52 -21.95 35.62 -22.34
N LEU A 53 -20.61 35.68 -22.29
CA LEU A 53 -19.80 34.45 -22.18
C LEU A 53 -19.53 33.92 -20.75
N PHE A 54 -20.11 34.48 -19.69
CA PHE A 54 -19.89 33.94 -18.33
C PHE A 54 -21.18 33.96 -17.49
N VAL A 55 -22.18 33.19 -17.91
CA VAL A 55 -23.31 32.84 -17.03
C VAL A 55 -22.93 31.57 -16.27
N ARG A 56 -23.13 31.54 -14.94
CA ARG A 56 -22.70 30.43 -14.06
C ARG A 56 -23.42 29.14 -14.45
N PHE A 57 -22.71 28.01 -14.55
CA PHE A 57 -23.31 26.71 -14.91
C PHE A 57 -24.52 26.37 -14.03
N SER A 58 -24.40 26.57 -12.71
CA SER A 58 -25.50 26.34 -11.76
C SER A 58 -26.69 27.28 -11.96
N LYS A 59 -26.47 28.48 -12.50
CA LYS A 59 -27.52 29.48 -12.75
C LYS A 59 -28.23 29.20 -14.07
N ILE A 60 -27.49 28.85 -15.12
CA ILE A 60 -28.03 28.46 -16.44
C ILE A 60 -29.00 27.29 -16.29
N HIS A 61 -28.62 26.31 -15.46
CA HIS A 61 -29.40 25.09 -15.24
C HIS A 61 -30.33 25.15 -14.02
N ALA A 62 -30.46 26.35 -13.40
CA ALA A 62 -31.32 26.61 -12.25
C ALA A 62 -31.21 25.55 -11.15
N PHE A 63 -29.99 25.36 -10.65
CA PHE A 63 -29.73 24.46 -9.52
C PHE A 63 -30.33 25.02 -8.24
N GLU A 64 -30.87 24.13 -7.43
CA GLU A 64 -31.37 24.47 -6.10
C GLU A 64 -30.24 25.00 -5.20
N LYS A 65 -30.62 25.88 -4.28
CA LYS A 65 -29.72 26.52 -3.32
C LYS A 65 -30.22 26.31 -1.90
N PRO A 66 -29.34 25.98 -0.93
CA PRO A 66 -27.87 25.96 -1.03
C PRO A 66 -27.29 24.79 -1.84
N ASN A 67 -27.97 23.65 -1.87
CA ASN A 67 -27.53 22.41 -2.53
C ASN A 67 -28.59 21.90 -3.51
N ASP A 68 -28.15 21.31 -4.61
CA ASP A 68 -29.01 20.59 -5.56
C ASP A 68 -28.72 19.11 -5.47
N GLU A 69 -29.69 18.33 -4.99
CA GLU A 69 -29.50 16.90 -4.73
C GLU A 69 -29.20 16.12 -6.00
N ASN A 70 -29.87 16.45 -7.12
CA ASN A 70 -29.68 15.78 -8.40
C ASN A 70 -28.31 16.07 -8.98
N ALA A 71 -27.80 17.30 -8.84
CA ALA A 71 -26.44 17.65 -9.25
C ALA A 71 -25.38 16.84 -8.50
N LEU A 72 -25.53 16.69 -7.17
CA LEU A 72 -24.61 15.89 -6.36
C LEU A 72 -24.71 14.40 -6.66
N ARG A 73 -25.93 13.87 -6.85
CA ARG A 73 -26.14 12.48 -7.26
C ARG A 73 -25.53 12.19 -8.64
N LEU A 74 -25.59 13.13 -9.58
CA LEU A 74 -24.92 13.03 -10.88
C LEU A 74 -23.39 12.99 -10.72
N MET A 75 -22.80 13.85 -9.89
CA MET A 75 -21.36 13.81 -9.57
C MET A 75 -20.96 12.45 -8.97
N ASN A 76 -21.76 11.92 -8.05
CA ASN A 76 -21.52 10.61 -7.42
C ASN A 76 -21.64 9.44 -8.41
N ALA A 77 -22.59 9.52 -9.35
CA ALA A 77 -22.72 8.51 -10.40
C ALA A 77 -21.52 8.54 -11.36
N CYS A 78 -20.97 9.73 -11.67
CA CYS A 78 -19.74 9.86 -12.45
C CYS A 78 -18.55 9.27 -11.70
N ALA A 79 -18.41 9.55 -10.40
CA ALA A 79 -17.34 9.00 -9.58
C ALA A 79 -17.45 7.47 -9.41
N THR A 80 -18.66 6.93 -9.31
CA THR A 80 -18.90 5.48 -9.31
C THR A 80 -18.36 4.86 -10.60
N SER A 81 -18.70 5.43 -11.75
CA SER A 81 -18.18 4.96 -13.05
C SER A 81 -16.68 5.18 -13.24
N MET A 82 -16.06 6.16 -12.56
CA MET A 82 -14.60 6.31 -12.49
C MET A 82 -13.96 5.10 -11.79
N LEU A 83 -14.48 4.69 -10.62
CA LEU A 83 -13.97 3.52 -9.91
C LEU A 83 -14.22 2.22 -10.68
N GLU A 84 -15.34 2.11 -11.40
CA GLU A 84 -15.60 0.95 -12.27
C GLU A 84 -14.56 0.85 -13.39
N LYS A 85 -14.23 2.00 -14.02
CA LYS A 85 -13.32 2.05 -15.17
C LYS A 85 -11.84 1.93 -14.78
N PHE A 86 -11.45 2.54 -13.66
CA PHE A 86 -10.08 2.65 -13.21
C PHE A 86 -9.90 1.90 -11.88
N PRO A 87 -9.50 0.61 -11.92
CA PRO A 87 -9.36 -0.22 -10.72
C PRO A 87 -8.23 0.24 -9.78
N ASP A 88 -7.35 1.13 -10.26
CA ASP A 88 -6.28 1.75 -9.49
C ASP A 88 -6.78 2.83 -8.53
N ILE A 89 -7.96 3.39 -8.78
CA ILE A 89 -8.63 4.30 -7.85
C ILE A 89 -9.22 3.47 -6.71
N VAL A 90 -8.72 3.66 -5.49
CA VAL A 90 -9.15 2.89 -4.31
C VAL A 90 -10.23 3.61 -3.49
N PHE A 91 -10.21 4.95 -3.53
CA PHE A 91 -11.13 5.79 -2.78
C PHE A 91 -11.40 7.06 -3.58
N ALA A 92 -12.61 7.60 -3.47
CA ALA A 92 -12.92 8.91 -3.98
C ALA A 92 -13.82 9.69 -3.02
N TYR A 93 -13.62 11.00 -2.95
CA TYR A 93 -14.39 11.91 -2.10
C TYR A 93 -14.87 13.12 -2.90
N GLY A 94 -16.16 13.41 -2.84
CA GLY A 94 -16.79 14.52 -3.55
C GLY A 94 -17.56 15.47 -2.64
N VAL A 95 -17.44 16.75 -2.95
CA VAL A 95 -18.19 17.84 -2.32
C VAL A 95 -18.47 18.93 -3.34
N SER A 96 -19.68 19.49 -3.34
CA SER A 96 -20.08 20.55 -4.29
C SER A 96 -19.83 20.11 -5.74
N ASP A 97 -18.94 20.81 -6.44
CA ASP A 97 -18.50 20.66 -7.81
C ASP A 97 -17.10 20.04 -7.92
N GLU A 98 -16.50 19.61 -6.80
CA GLU A 98 -15.19 18.94 -6.78
C GLU A 98 -15.27 17.45 -6.44
N TYR A 99 -14.33 16.69 -7.02
CA TYR A 99 -14.11 15.28 -6.68
C TYR A 99 -12.61 14.98 -6.58
N SER A 100 -12.23 14.19 -5.60
CA SER A 100 -10.85 13.74 -5.38
C SER A 100 -10.79 12.23 -5.57
N PHE A 101 -9.91 11.75 -6.45
CA PHE A 101 -9.69 10.33 -6.73
C PHE A 101 -8.33 9.92 -6.23
N VAL A 102 -8.29 8.98 -5.28
CA VAL A 102 -7.08 8.45 -4.67
C VAL A 102 -6.68 7.18 -5.40
N PHE A 103 -5.53 7.21 -6.07
CA PHE A 103 -4.90 6.04 -6.66
C PHE A 103 -3.99 5.36 -5.64
N ARG A 104 -3.94 4.02 -5.67
CA ARG A 104 -2.99 3.23 -4.86
C ARG A 104 -1.55 3.64 -5.12
N GLU A 105 -0.71 3.49 -4.10
CA GLU A 105 0.66 4.00 -4.03
C GLU A 105 1.55 3.45 -5.17
N GLU A 106 1.38 2.18 -5.49
CA GLU A 106 2.16 1.37 -6.43
C GLU A 106 1.49 1.25 -7.80
N THR A 107 0.53 2.14 -8.09
CA THR A 107 -0.04 2.23 -9.43
C THR A 107 1.05 2.48 -10.48
N GLU A 108 1.01 1.69 -11.54
CA GLU A 108 1.81 1.89 -12.76
C GLU A 108 0.95 2.43 -13.91
N PHE A 109 -0.22 2.97 -13.59
CA PHE A 109 -1.19 3.47 -14.56
C PHE A 109 -0.52 4.50 -15.47
N TYR A 110 -0.42 4.17 -16.76
CA TYR A 110 0.32 4.93 -17.77
C TYR A 110 1.75 5.32 -17.36
N GLN A 111 2.50 4.42 -16.71
CA GLN A 111 3.86 4.67 -16.23
C GLN A 111 3.96 5.92 -15.33
N ARG A 112 2.89 6.21 -14.60
CA ARG A 112 2.79 7.35 -13.68
C ARG A 112 2.98 8.72 -14.36
N ARG A 113 2.71 8.81 -15.67
CA ARG A 113 2.78 10.06 -16.42
C ARG A 113 1.66 11.00 -15.97
N GLU A 114 2.00 12.10 -15.32
CA GLU A 114 1.06 13.05 -14.72
C GLU A 114 0.02 13.52 -15.74
N SER A 115 0.48 13.92 -16.93
CA SER A 115 -0.40 14.43 -18.00
C SER A 115 -1.41 13.39 -18.47
N LYS A 116 -1.05 12.11 -18.52
CA LYS A 116 -1.96 11.02 -18.92
C LYS A 116 -2.98 10.72 -17.84
N ILE A 117 -2.53 10.59 -16.59
CA ILE A 117 -3.41 10.36 -15.45
C ILE A 117 -4.46 11.48 -15.37
N LEU A 118 -4.01 12.74 -15.41
CA LEU A 118 -4.86 13.91 -15.30
C LEU A 118 -5.86 14.00 -16.47
N SER A 119 -5.36 14.00 -17.71
CA SER A 119 -6.21 14.18 -18.89
C SER A 119 -7.26 13.08 -19.03
N LEU A 120 -6.92 11.82 -18.72
CA LEU A 120 -7.87 10.72 -18.77
C LEU A 120 -8.95 10.83 -17.69
N CYS A 121 -8.58 11.18 -16.45
CA CYS A 121 -9.55 11.37 -15.38
C CYS A 121 -10.52 12.51 -15.70
N VAL A 122 -10.00 13.67 -16.09
CA VAL A 122 -10.81 14.86 -16.40
C VAL A 122 -11.71 14.62 -17.62
N SER A 123 -11.16 14.11 -18.72
CA SER A 123 -11.95 13.90 -19.95
C SER A 123 -13.03 12.84 -19.78
N TYR A 124 -12.72 11.74 -19.08
CA TYR A 124 -13.69 10.68 -18.82
C TYR A 124 -14.79 11.17 -17.88
N PHE A 125 -14.45 11.87 -16.79
CA PHE A 125 -15.45 12.44 -15.88
C PHE A 125 -16.35 13.47 -16.58
N THR A 126 -15.76 14.37 -17.37
CA THR A 126 -16.50 15.38 -18.14
C THR A 126 -17.50 14.73 -19.09
N SER A 127 -17.06 13.69 -19.82
CA SER A 127 -17.90 12.95 -20.76
C SER A 127 -19.05 12.25 -20.04
N LEU A 128 -18.77 11.59 -18.91
CA LEU A 128 -19.78 10.93 -18.09
C LEU A 128 -20.82 11.91 -17.55
N TYR A 129 -20.40 13.09 -17.10
CA TYR A 129 -21.33 14.11 -16.59
C TYR A 129 -22.35 14.52 -17.66
N GLY A 130 -21.89 14.76 -18.89
CA GLY A 130 -22.78 15.07 -20.01
C GLY A 130 -23.67 13.88 -20.39
N MET A 131 -23.12 12.67 -20.47
CA MET A 131 -23.87 11.46 -20.85
C MET A 131 -24.95 11.09 -19.85
N LYS A 132 -24.66 11.20 -18.54
CA LYS A 132 -25.59 10.86 -17.46
C LYS A 132 -26.53 12.00 -17.10
N TRP A 133 -26.39 13.19 -17.70
CA TRP A 133 -27.19 14.36 -17.36
C TRP A 133 -28.71 14.09 -17.36
N LYS A 134 -29.21 13.43 -18.40
CA LYS A 134 -30.65 13.13 -18.55
C LYS A 134 -31.18 12.12 -17.55
N ASP A 135 -30.32 11.30 -16.94
CA ASP A 135 -30.70 10.35 -15.89
C ASP A 135 -31.11 11.08 -14.60
N PHE A 136 -30.53 12.26 -14.34
CA PHE A 136 -30.77 13.07 -13.14
C PHE A 136 -31.61 14.32 -13.41
N PHE A 137 -31.59 14.81 -14.66
CA PHE A 137 -32.34 15.99 -15.10
C PHE A 137 -33.15 15.67 -16.37
N PRO A 138 -34.18 14.81 -16.30
CA PRO A 138 -34.93 14.38 -17.49
C PRO A 138 -35.56 15.57 -18.24
N ASN A 139 -36.07 16.54 -17.50
CA ASN A 139 -36.79 17.71 -18.02
C ASN A 139 -35.91 18.96 -18.21
N LYS A 140 -34.60 18.90 -17.94
CA LYS A 140 -33.67 20.02 -18.21
C LYS A 140 -32.72 19.62 -19.32
N ASP A 141 -32.64 20.41 -20.38
CA ASP A 141 -31.61 20.23 -21.39
C ASP A 141 -30.27 20.78 -20.88
N LEU A 142 -29.20 20.10 -21.26
CA LEU A 142 -27.84 20.56 -21.02
C LEU A 142 -27.56 21.70 -22.00
N ARG A 143 -27.63 22.94 -21.52
CA ARG A 143 -27.53 24.14 -22.35
C ARG A 143 -26.09 24.50 -22.71
N GLU A 144 -25.16 24.13 -21.85
CA GLU A 144 -23.72 24.31 -22.07
C GLU A 144 -22.96 23.05 -21.69
N PRO A 145 -21.90 22.68 -22.44
CA PRO A 145 -21.09 21.53 -22.10
C PRO A 145 -20.40 21.76 -20.75
N PRO A 146 -20.49 20.81 -19.81
CA PRO A 146 -19.70 20.88 -18.58
C PRO A 146 -18.24 20.73 -18.95
N TYR A 147 -17.37 21.33 -18.15
CA TYR A 147 -15.94 21.05 -18.21
C TYR A 147 -15.34 21.22 -16.82
N PHE A 148 -14.31 20.43 -16.56
CA PHE A 148 -13.67 20.34 -15.26
C PHE A 148 -12.20 20.72 -15.41
N ASP A 149 -11.69 21.47 -14.45
CA ASP A 149 -10.25 21.54 -14.26
C ASP A 149 -9.81 20.30 -13.48
N GLY A 150 -8.50 20.06 -13.45
CA GLY A 150 -7.97 19.11 -12.50
C GLY A 150 -6.51 19.33 -12.22
N ARG A 151 -6.06 18.73 -11.13
CA ARG A 151 -4.66 18.73 -10.70
C ARG A 151 -4.30 17.38 -10.11
N VAL A 152 -3.02 17.07 -10.16
CA VAL A 152 -2.46 15.88 -9.54
C VAL A 152 -1.57 16.28 -8.38
N VAL A 153 -1.73 15.61 -7.24
CA VAL A 153 -0.92 15.82 -6.04
C VAL A 153 -0.41 14.47 -5.54
N CYS A 154 0.87 14.41 -5.21
CA CYS A 154 1.47 13.21 -4.62
C CYS A 154 1.57 13.35 -3.11
N TYR A 155 1.22 12.28 -2.41
CA TYR A 155 1.32 12.17 -0.96
C TYR A 155 2.24 11.01 -0.58
N PRO A 156 3.27 11.25 0.26
CA PRO A 156 4.33 10.27 0.50
C PRO A 156 3.95 9.17 1.47
N ASN A 157 2.84 9.29 2.20
CA ASN A 157 2.40 8.26 3.14
C ASN A 157 0.90 8.36 3.45
N MET A 158 0.38 7.29 4.02
CA MET A 158 -1.04 7.14 4.37
C MET A 158 -1.54 8.25 5.31
N LYS A 159 -0.74 8.68 6.29
CA LYS A 159 -1.12 9.78 7.20
C LYS A 159 -1.45 11.06 6.43
N THR A 160 -0.61 11.44 5.49
CA THR A 160 -0.83 12.66 4.69
C THR A 160 -2.06 12.57 3.77
N ILE A 161 -2.46 11.36 3.35
CA ILE A 161 -3.71 11.14 2.62
C ILE A 161 -4.93 11.30 3.55
N HIS A 162 -4.89 10.73 4.76
CA HIS A 162 -5.95 10.93 5.75
C HIS A 162 -6.12 12.42 6.08
N ASP A 163 -5.02 13.13 6.33
CA ASP A 163 -5.05 14.57 6.62
C ASP A 163 -5.66 15.37 5.45
N TYR A 164 -5.34 14.99 4.21
CA TYR A 164 -5.94 15.61 3.02
C TYR A 164 -7.45 15.36 2.93
N LEU A 165 -7.90 14.11 3.09
CA LEU A 165 -9.32 13.76 3.01
C LEU A 165 -10.12 14.39 4.15
N ALA A 166 -9.58 14.39 5.36
CA ALA A 166 -10.15 15.08 6.51
C ALA A 166 -10.26 16.59 6.24
N TRP A 167 -9.23 17.21 5.67
CA TRP A 167 -9.26 18.62 5.29
C TRP A 167 -10.37 18.92 4.28
N ARG A 168 -10.57 18.06 3.26
CA ARG A 168 -11.67 18.21 2.30
C ARG A 168 -13.05 18.10 2.98
N GLN A 169 -13.22 17.19 3.94
CA GLN A 169 -14.49 17.05 4.65
C GLN A 169 -14.75 18.19 5.65
N VAL A 170 -13.72 18.73 6.29
CA VAL A 170 -13.85 19.95 7.11
C VAL A 170 -14.27 21.14 6.25
N ASP A 171 -13.67 21.30 5.07
CA ASP A 171 -14.04 22.34 4.09
C ASP A 171 -15.51 22.19 3.63
N CYS A 172 -15.96 20.96 3.41
CA CYS A 172 -17.36 20.64 3.13
C CYS A 172 -18.29 21.15 4.23
N HIS A 173 -18.01 20.82 5.49
CA HIS A 173 -18.83 21.22 6.63
C HIS A 173 -18.90 22.76 6.75
N ILE A 174 -17.76 23.45 6.65
CA ILE A 174 -17.68 24.92 6.77
C ILE A 174 -18.49 25.58 5.66
N ASN A 175 -18.28 25.16 4.41
CA ASN A 175 -18.94 25.75 3.25
C ASN A 175 -20.44 25.47 3.24
N ASN A 176 -20.86 24.25 3.55
CA ASN A 176 -22.29 23.90 3.60
C ASN A 176 -23.01 24.69 4.70
N HIS A 177 -22.41 24.80 5.89
CA HIS A 177 -22.99 25.56 7.00
C HIS A 177 -23.14 27.04 6.64
N TYR A 178 -22.09 27.65 6.08
CA TYR A 178 -22.15 29.04 5.60
C TYR A 178 -23.22 29.23 4.51
N ASN A 179 -23.22 28.37 3.49
CA ASN A 179 -24.13 28.46 2.35
C ASN A 179 -25.59 28.27 2.78
N THR A 180 -25.86 27.39 3.74
CA THR A 180 -27.21 27.18 4.29
C THR A 180 -27.72 28.47 4.93
N CYS A 181 -26.97 29.08 5.83
CA CYS A 181 -27.34 30.38 6.41
C CYS A 181 -27.50 31.45 5.34
N PHE A 182 -26.55 31.51 4.40
CA PHE A 182 -26.52 32.54 3.35
C PHE A 182 -27.78 32.48 2.48
N TRP A 183 -28.13 31.30 1.99
CA TRP A 183 -29.30 31.15 1.12
C TRP A 183 -30.62 31.24 1.87
N MET A 184 -30.68 30.88 3.16
CA MET A 184 -31.87 31.14 3.98
C MET A 184 -32.11 32.64 4.16
N LEU A 185 -31.05 33.42 4.41
CA LEU A 185 -31.15 34.89 4.47
C LEU A 185 -31.57 35.50 3.13
N VAL A 186 -31.04 35.00 2.01
CA VAL A 186 -31.44 35.49 0.68
C VAL A 186 -32.91 35.13 0.40
N LYS A 187 -33.34 33.91 0.74
CA LYS A 187 -34.75 33.49 0.60
C LYS A 187 -35.70 34.26 1.52
N SER A 188 -35.21 34.77 2.66
CA SER A 188 -35.97 35.64 3.56
C SER A 188 -36.13 37.07 3.05
N GLY A 189 -35.64 37.39 1.85
CA GLY A 189 -35.76 38.70 1.22
C GLY A 189 -34.53 39.60 1.35
N LYS A 190 -33.44 39.15 1.99
CA LYS A 190 -32.19 39.93 2.00
C LYS A 190 -31.48 39.85 0.65
N THR A 191 -30.76 40.90 0.30
CA THR A 191 -29.84 40.87 -0.84
C THR A 191 -28.62 39.99 -0.53
N GLU A 192 -27.95 39.47 -1.55
CA GLU A 192 -26.70 38.70 -1.38
C GLU A 192 -25.64 39.48 -0.58
N LYS A 193 -25.55 40.80 -0.78
CA LYS A 193 -24.60 41.67 -0.06
C LYS A 193 -24.93 41.79 1.42
N GLU A 194 -26.22 41.93 1.75
CA GLU A 194 -26.68 41.98 3.15
C GLU A 194 -26.51 40.64 3.86
N ALA A 195 -26.77 39.53 3.17
CA ALA A 195 -26.54 38.19 3.71
C ALA A 195 -25.04 37.96 3.99
N GLN A 196 -24.15 38.33 3.07
CA GLN A 196 -22.70 38.28 3.29
C GLN A 196 -22.28 39.13 4.50
N GLN A 197 -22.80 40.36 4.60
CA GLN A 197 -22.46 41.26 5.70
C GLN A 197 -22.99 40.74 7.05
N THR A 198 -24.17 40.11 7.06
CA THR A 198 -24.75 39.47 8.26
C THR A 198 -23.88 38.32 8.76
N LEU A 199 -23.34 37.50 7.84
CA LEU A 199 -22.54 36.33 8.20
C LEU A 199 -21.06 36.66 8.45
N LYS A 200 -20.62 37.87 8.12
CA LYS A 200 -19.22 38.29 8.28
C LYS A 200 -18.83 38.31 9.76
N GLY A 201 -17.78 37.56 10.11
CA GLY A 201 -17.27 37.48 11.48
C GLY A 201 -18.03 36.52 12.40
N THR A 202 -19.02 35.79 11.88
CA THR A 202 -19.79 34.80 12.66
C THR A 202 -19.01 33.49 12.85
N PHE A 203 -19.17 32.87 14.01
CA PHE A 203 -18.67 31.53 14.32
C PHE A 203 -19.75 30.46 14.05
N SER A 204 -19.42 29.18 14.23
CA SER A 204 -20.37 28.07 13.99
C SER A 204 -21.58 28.13 14.92
N LYS A 205 -21.40 28.56 16.17
CA LYS A 205 -22.50 28.71 17.14
C LYS A 205 -23.51 29.77 16.68
N ASP A 206 -23.02 30.94 16.27
CA ASP A 206 -23.87 32.04 15.78
C ASP A 206 -24.69 31.63 14.55
N LYS A 207 -24.10 30.83 13.65
CA LYS A 207 -24.78 30.31 12.46
C LYS A 207 -25.90 29.32 12.83
N ASN A 208 -25.63 28.41 13.77
CA ASN A 208 -26.66 27.49 14.29
C ASN A 208 -27.79 28.25 15.00
N GLU A 209 -27.47 29.24 15.81
CA GLU A 209 -28.47 30.11 16.46
C GLU A 209 -29.29 30.88 15.43
N LEU A 210 -28.67 31.42 14.38
CA LEU A 210 -29.36 32.10 13.28
C LEU A 210 -30.33 31.16 12.55
N LEU A 211 -29.90 29.94 12.21
CA LEU A 211 -30.77 28.94 11.56
C LEU A 211 -31.95 28.54 12.45
N SER A 212 -31.69 28.28 13.73
CA SER A 212 -32.71 27.85 14.68
C SER A 212 -33.72 28.97 14.99
N GLN A 213 -33.24 30.17 15.35
CA GLN A 213 -34.11 31.26 15.82
C GLN A 213 -34.90 31.92 14.68
N GLN A 214 -34.27 32.15 13.52
CA GLN A 214 -34.93 32.89 12.42
C GLN A 214 -35.67 31.97 11.46
N PHE A 215 -35.19 30.74 11.29
CA PHE A 215 -35.70 29.85 10.26
C PHE A 215 -36.24 28.53 10.79
N GLN A 216 -36.13 28.26 12.10
CA GLN A 216 -36.55 27.00 12.71
C GLN A 216 -35.90 25.78 12.05
N VAL A 217 -34.68 25.96 11.52
CA VAL A 217 -33.86 24.93 10.87
C VAL A 217 -32.78 24.47 11.85
N ASN A 218 -32.72 23.17 12.08
CA ASN A 218 -31.61 22.54 12.77
C ASN A 218 -30.61 22.01 11.73
N TYR A 219 -29.38 22.53 11.74
CA TYR A 219 -28.35 22.12 10.79
C TYR A 219 -28.04 20.63 10.88
N GLU A 220 -28.12 20.00 12.05
CA GLU A 220 -27.84 18.56 12.19
C GLU A 220 -28.87 17.67 11.48
N ASP A 221 -30.05 18.19 11.21
CA ASP A 221 -31.11 17.46 10.50
C ASP A 221 -30.98 17.57 8.96
N GLU A 222 -30.06 18.41 8.47
CA GLU A 222 -29.76 18.47 7.04
C GLU A 222 -29.18 17.14 6.53
N PRO A 223 -29.49 16.75 5.26
CA PRO A 223 -28.99 15.52 4.68
C PRO A 223 -27.49 15.34 4.83
N ALA A 224 -27.07 14.13 5.25
CA ALA A 224 -25.67 13.81 5.48
C ALA A 224 -24.80 14.06 4.23
N MET A 225 -25.35 13.86 3.03
CA MET A 225 -24.67 14.16 1.77
C MET A 225 -24.24 15.63 1.64
N PHE A 226 -25.02 16.57 2.17
CA PHE A 226 -24.69 18.00 2.14
C PHE A 226 -23.68 18.35 3.23
N ARG A 227 -23.80 17.76 4.42
CA ARG A 227 -22.96 18.08 5.57
C ARG A 227 -21.59 17.43 5.55
N LYS A 228 -21.50 16.21 5.00
CA LYS A 228 -20.32 15.34 5.04
C LYS A 228 -19.73 15.06 3.67
N GLY A 229 -20.42 15.44 2.59
CA GLY A 229 -20.05 15.07 1.23
C GLY A 229 -20.31 13.59 0.95
N SER A 230 -19.69 13.07 -0.11
CA SER A 230 -19.88 11.69 -0.57
C SER A 230 -18.56 10.97 -0.73
N SER A 231 -18.46 9.80 -0.12
CA SER A 231 -17.33 8.87 -0.26
C SER A 231 -17.73 7.73 -1.19
N VAL A 232 -16.87 7.39 -2.15
CA VAL A 232 -17.07 6.28 -3.08
C VAL A 232 -15.88 5.36 -2.98
N TYR A 233 -16.14 4.11 -2.62
CA TYR A 233 -15.11 3.09 -2.38
C TYR A 233 -15.68 1.71 -2.64
N ARG A 234 -14.80 0.72 -2.69
CA ARG A 234 -15.22 -0.68 -2.77
C ARG A 234 -15.43 -1.20 -1.35
N ASP A 235 -16.65 -1.61 -0.99
CA ASP A 235 -16.99 -2.17 0.31
C ASP A 235 -17.22 -3.70 0.23
N LYS A 236 -16.99 -4.41 1.32
CA LYS A 236 -17.24 -5.85 1.44
C LYS A 236 -18.74 -6.10 1.63
N VAL A 237 -19.40 -6.60 0.60
CA VAL A 237 -20.83 -6.93 0.59
C VAL A 237 -21.06 -8.44 0.53
N GLU A 238 -21.89 -8.97 1.42
CA GLU A 238 -22.35 -10.37 1.35
C GLU A 238 -23.33 -10.56 0.19
N THR A 239 -22.96 -11.36 -0.80
CA THR A 239 -23.85 -11.73 -1.91
C THR A 239 -24.27 -13.19 -1.78
N LYS A 240 -25.57 -13.47 -1.89
CA LYS A 240 -26.08 -14.85 -2.02
C LYS A 240 -25.72 -15.37 -3.41
N VAL A 241 -24.94 -16.45 -3.50
CA VAL A 241 -24.44 -16.99 -4.77
C VAL A 241 -25.28 -18.17 -5.23
N LYS A 242 -25.60 -19.09 -4.33
CA LYS A 242 -26.44 -20.27 -4.56
C LYS A 242 -27.19 -20.62 -3.28
N THR A 243 -28.23 -21.44 -3.39
CA THR A 243 -28.79 -22.19 -2.27
C THR A 243 -28.19 -23.61 -2.29
N ASP A 244 -27.83 -24.15 -1.13
CA ASP A 244 -27.44 -25.55 -1.01
C ASP A 244 -28.64 -26.49 -1.22
N ASP A 245 -28.38 -27.80 -1.26
CA ASP A 245 -29.40 -28.84 -1.46
C ASP A 245 -30.43 -28.90 -0.30
N TYR A 246 -30.19 -28.16 0.79
CA TYR A 246 -31.06 -28.03 1.97
C TYR A 246 -31.78 -26.67 2.03
N GLY A 247 -31.63 -25.82 1.01
CA GLY A 247 -32.28 -24.50 0.94
C GLY A 247 -31.55 -23.37 1.69
N ASN A 248 -30.36 -23.59 2.23
CA ASN A 248 -29.58 -22.56 2.90
C ASN A 248 -28.82 -21.69 1.89
N PRO A 249 -28.81 -20.36 2.05
CA PRO A 249 -28.10 -19.46 1.16
C PRO A 249 -26.58 -19.54 1.37
N ILE A 250 -25.84 -19.96 0.36
CA ILE A 250 -24.39 -19.87 0.27
C ILE A 250 -24.02 -18.41 -0.02
N LYS A 251 -23.53 -17.73 1.00
CA LYS A 251 -23.07 -16.34 0.90
C LYS A 251 -21.59 -16.29 0.54
N ARG A 252 -21.22 -15.35 -0.32
CA ARG A 252 -19.81 -14.97 -0.55
C ARG A 252 -19.66 -13.46 -0.38
N ILE A 253 -18.59 -13.05 0.28
CA ILE A 253 -18.21 -11.65 0.36
C ILE A 253 -17.61 -11.24 -0.97
N ARG A 254 -18.08 -10.13 -1.53
CA ARG A 254 -17.54 -9.50 -2.74
C ARG A 254 -17.32 -8.02 -2.49
N LEU A 255 -16.36 -7.44 -3.18
CA LEU A 255 -16.16 -5.99 -3.19
C LEU A 255 -17.15 -5.36 -4.17
N ALA A 256 -18.07 -4.54 -3.68
CA ALA A 256 -19.00 -3.77 -4.48
C ALA A 256 -18.71 -2.27 -4.29
N ILE A 257 -18.90 -1.47 -5.33
CA ILE A 257 -18.71 -0.02 -5.20
C ILE A 257 -19.91 0.54 -4.44
N THR A 258 -19.62 1.22 -3.34
CA THR A 258 -20.58 1.80 -2.41
C THR A 258 -20.37 3.30 -2.36
N VAL A 259 -21.47 4.04 -2.35
CA VAL A 259 -21.51 5.47 -2.04
C VAL A 259 -21.99 5.64 -0.60
N SER A 260 -21.25 6.37 0.22
CA SER A 260 -21.65 6.64 1.61
C SER A 260 -21.41 8.09 2.01
N ASN A 261 -22.17 8.58 2.97
CA ASN A 261 -22.10 9.96 3.48
C ASN A 261 -21.70 9.94 4.97
N LEU A 262 -20.57 9.30 5.26
CA LEU A 262 -20.05 9.07 6.60
C LEU A 262 -18.96 10.08 6.98
N ASP A 263 -18.66 10.16 8.28
CA ASP A 263 -17.49 10.89 8.76
C ASP A 263 -16.22 10.10 8.40
N ILE A 264 -15.27 10.75 7.74
CA ILE A 264 -13.96 10.21 7.36
C ILE A 264 -12.82 10.99 8.03
N ILE A 265 -13.14 11.89 8.96
CA ILE A 265 -12.16 12.63 9.78
C ILE A 265 -11.74 11.74 10.95
N GLY A 266 -12.70 11.11 11.62
CA GLY A 266 -12.47 10.21 12.74
C GLY A 266 -11.88 8.85 12.32
N PRO A 267 -11.33 8.10 13.29
CA PRO A 267 -10.70 6.80 13.01
C PRO A 267 -11.72 5.71 12.66
N GLU A 268 -12.97 5.81 13.13
CA GLU A 268 -13.99 4.75 13.01
C GLU A 268 -14.19 4.25 11.57
N PHE A 269 -14.26 5.17 10.61
CA PHE A 269 -14.41 4.81 9.21
C PHE A 269 -13.19 4.03 8.70
N TRP A 270 -11.99 4.52 8.99
CA TRP A 270 -10.74 3.92 8.51
C TRP A 270 -10.42 2.60 9.21
N GLU A 271 -10.77 2.45 10.48
CA GLU A 271 -10.66 1.21 11.24
C GLU A 271 -11.62 0.13 10.71
N LYS A 272 -12.85 0.51 10.36
CA LYS A 272 -13.82 -0.42 9.76
C LYS A 272 -13.43 -0.84 8.34
N HIS A 273 -12.78 0.05 7.60
CA HIS A 273 -12.46 -0.15 6.17
C HIS A 273 -10.95 -0.11 5.89
N GLN A 274 -10.14 -0.75 6.75
CA GLN A 274 -8.68 -0.76 6.63
C GLN A 274 -8.18 -1.15 5.22
N TYR A 275 -8.87 -2.09 4.56
CA TYR A 275 -8.54 -2.58 3.23
C TYR A 275 -8.70 -1.56 2.07
N ILE A 276 -9.23 -0.35 2.33
CA ILE A 276 -9.33 0.71 1.30
C ILE A 276 -7.94 1.30 1.00
N LEU A 277 -7.18 1.63 2.05
CA LEU A 277 -5.85 2.28 1.93
C LEU A 277 -4.71 1.38 2.39
N GLN A 278 -5.00 0.29 3.10
CA GLN A 278 -3.99 -0.65 3.52
C GLN A 278 -3.79 -1.69 2.42
N GLU A 279 -2.59 -1.74 1.88
CA GLU A 279 -2.22 -2.81 0.97
C GLU A 279 -2.07 -4.13 1.72
N ASP A 280 -2.64 -5.18 1.16
CA ASP A 280 -2.29 -6.53 1.53
C ASP A 280 -0.86 -6.87 1.01
N THR A 281 0.16 -6.35 1.68
CA THR A 281 1.58 -6.66 1.42
C THR A 281 2.05 -7.82 2.30
N TYR A 282 2.98 -8.61 1.78
CA TYR A 282 3.74 -9.57 2.57
C TYR A 282 4.78 -8.81 3.39
N VAL A 283 4.78 -9.03 4.70
CA VAL A 283 5.83 -8.54 5.60
C VAL A 283 6.92 -9.60 5.63
N VAL A 284 8.13 -9.24 5.23
CA VAL A 284 9.32 -10.08 5.33
C VAL A 284 10.25 -9.49 6.38
N LEU A 285 10.45 -10.22 7.46
CA LEU A 285 11.37 -9.85 8.53
C LEU A 285 12.72 -10.52 8.30
N LEU A 286 13.77 -9.75 8.06
CA LEU A 286 15.14 -10.24 8.03
C LEU A 286 15.79 -10.02 9.40
N THR A 287 16.08 -11.09 10.11
CA THR A 287 16.90 -11.09 11.33
C THR A 287 18.32 -11.51 11.00
N ARG A 288 19.31 -10.69 11.35
CA ARG A 288 20.73 -10.98 11.15
C ARG A 288 21.54 -10.63 12.38
N ARG A 289 22.59 -11.39 12.67
CA ARG A 289 23.55 -10.95 13.68
C ARG A 289 24.28 -9.71 13.21
N ILE A 290 24.49 -8.77 14.13
CA ILE A 290 25.20 -7.51 13.85
C ILE A 290 26.54 -7.84 13.18
N GLN A 291 26.72 -7.35 11.95
CA GLN A 291 27.76 -7.80 11.03
C GLN A 291 29.18 -7.65 11.59
N PHE A 292 29.45 -6.58 12.34
CA PHE A 292 30.74 -6.33 13.01
C PHE A 292 30.97 -7.20 14.26
N LEU A 293 29.90 -7.69 14.90
CA LEU A 293 30.01 -8.46 16.15
C LEU A 293 30.05 -9.98 15.90
N PHE A 294 29.55 -10.46 14.76
CA PHE A 294 29.51 -11.89 14.48
C PHE A 294 30.90 -12.56 14.42
N PRO A 295 31.94 -11.99 13.77
CA PRO A 295 33.28 -12.58 13.77
C PRO A 295 33.83 -12.76 15.19
N ARG A 296 33.65 -11.75 16.05
CA ARG A 296 34.03 -11.80 17.46
C ARG A 296 33.24 -12.86 18.24
N PHE A 297 31.92 -12.94 18.01
CA PHE A 297 31.08 -13.95 18.64
C PHE A 297 31.50 -15.38 18.25
N SER A 298 31.75 -15.60 16.96
CA SER A 298 32.20 -16.89 16.44
C SER A 298 33.57 -17.28 17.00
N LEU A 299 34.49 -16.33 17.16
CA LEU A 299 35.80 -16.57 17.77
C LEU A 299 35.68 -16.94 19.26
N ILE A 300 34.93 -16.15 20.04
CA ILE A 300 34.75 -16.39 21.49
C ILE A 300 34.19 -17.78 21.77
N HIS A 301 33.27 -18.27 20.93
CA HIS A 301 32.64 -19.58 21.11
C HIS A 301 33.30 -20.69 20.27
N SER A 302 34.42 -20.40 19.61
CA SER A 302 35.19 -21.36 18.79
C SER A 302 34.30 -22.15 17.83
N PHE A 303 33.58 -21.42 16.96
CA PHE A 303 32.79 -22.05 15.90
C PHE A 303 33.68 -22.51 14.76
N ASP A 304 33.32 -23.64 14.16
CA ASP A 304 34.06 -24.22 13.04
C ASP A 304 34.03 -23.31 11.80
N LYS A 305 35.12 -23.38 11.02
CA LYS A 305 35.32 -22.62 9.78
C LYS A 305 35.54 -23.57 8.60
N PRO A 306 34.92 -23.33 7.43
CA PRO A 306 34.06 -22.19 7.07
C PRO A 306 32.66 -22.23 7.68
N ASN A 307 32.17 -23.42 8.05
CA ASN A 307 30.82 -23.67 8.52
C ASN A 307 30.83 -24.44 9.84
N ASP A 308 29.84 -24.18 10.69
CA ASP A 308 29.59 -24.90 11.94
C ASP A 308 28.16 -25.45 11.89
N GLU A 309 28.06 -26.78 11.78
CA GLU A 309 26.78 -27.48 11.64
C GLU A 309 25.88 -27.29 12.86
N THR A 310 26.47 -27.34 14.05
CA THR A 310 25.78 -27.18 15.33
C THR A 310 25.21 -25.77 15.48
N ALA A 311 25.99 -24.74 15.11
CA ALA A 311 25.55 -23.35 15.14
C ALA A 311 24.39 -23.09 14.17
N LEU A 312 24.43 -23.66 12.97
CA LEU A 312 23.34 -23.56 11.99
C LEU A 312 22.10 -24.33 12.44
N SER A 313 22.27 -25.49 13.06
CA SER A 313 21.17 -26.27 13.62
C SER A 313 20.47 -25.51 14.75
N LEU A 314 21.22 -24.82 15.61
CA LEU A 314 20.67 -23.92 16.62
C LEU A 314 19.90 -22.74 16.01
N MET A 315 20.38 -22.15 14.91
CA MET A 315 19.63 -21.11 14.18
C MET A 315 18.30 -21.66 13.63
N ASN A 316 18.30 -22.87 13.07
CA ASN A 316 17.09 -23.53 12.55
C ASN A 316 16.09 -23.87 13.65
N ALA A 317 16.55 -24.37 14.80
CA ALA A 317 15.70 -24.63 15.96
C ALA A 317 15.06 -23.33 16.48
N SER A 318 15.84 -22.26 16.54
CA SER A 318 15.35 -20.92 16.93
C SER A 318 14.30 -20.40 15.96
N ALA A 319 14.48 -20.64 14.65
CA ALA A 319 13.51 -20.28 13.63
C ALA A 319 12.21 -21.10 13.70
N SER A 320 12.32 -22.37 14.08
CA SER A 320 11.15 -23.23 14.28
C SER A 320 10.29 -22.71 15.43
N LEU A 321 10.92 -22.36 16.56
CA LEU A 321 10.25 -21.72 17.69
C LEU A 321 9.64 -20.35 17.34
N MET A 322 10.29 -19.55 16.48
CA MET A 322 9.69 -18.32 15.95
C MET A 322 8.41 -18.61 15.17
N MET A 323 8.43 -19.61 14.30
CA MET A 323 7.24 -19.96 13.52
C MET A 323 6.12 -20.46 14.43
N GLU A 324 6.42 -21.21 15.49
CA GLU A 324 5.44 -21.62 16.51
C GLU A 324 4.85 -20.42 17.27
N GLN A 325 5.70 -19.50 17.75
CA GLN A 325 5.31 -18.31 18.51
C GLN A 325 4.51 -17.30 17.68
N PHE A 326 4.80 -17.20 16.38
CA PHE A 326 4.14 -16.29 15.45
C PHE A 326 3.43 -17.08 14.35
N PRO A 327 2.16 -17.50 14.57
CA PRO A 327 1.41 -18.32 13.61
C PRO A 327 1.27 -17.69 12.22
N GLY A 328 1.34 -16.36 12.13
CA GLY A 328 1.31 -15.62 10.87
C GLY A 328 2.57 -15.80 10.02
N ILE A 329 3.67 -16.38 10.52
CA ILE A 329 4.84 -16.71 9.69
C ILE A 329 4.53 -17.96 8.86
N ILE A 330 4.54 -17.80 7.54
CA ILE A 330 4.21 -18.86 6.56
C ILE A 330 5.45 -19.53 5.99
N PHE A 331 6.58 -18.83 5.97
CA PHE A 331 7.84 -19.34 5.42
C PHE A 331 9.04 -18.71 6.12
N GLY A 332 10.11 -19.45 6.27
CA GLY A 332 11.40 -19.01 6.77
C GLY A 332 12.53 -19.45 5.84
N TYR A 333 13.53 -18.62 5.65
CA TYR A 333 14.76 -18.98 4.94
C TYR A 333 15.97 -18.47 5.69
N GLY A 334 16.91 -19.35 6.06
CA GLY A 334 18.11 -18.97 6.81
C GLY A 334 19.38 -19.56 6.25
N PHE A 335 20.48 -18.84 6.40
CA PHE A 335 21.84 -19.34 6.17
C PHE A 335 22.84 -18.50 6.96
N SER A 336 24.01 -19.07 7.25
CA SER A 336 25.06 -18.42 8.04
C SER A 336 24.53 -17.89 9.39
N ASN A 337 24.37 -16.57 9.52
CA ASN A 337 24.00 -15.84 10.72
C ASN A 337 22.72 -15.01 10.51
N GLU A 338 21.95 -15.33 9.47
CA GLU A 338 20.78 -14.57 9.02
C GLU A 338 19.58 -15.49 8.81
N TYR A 339 18.38 -14.96 9.04
CA TYR A 339 17.10 -15.62 8.81
C TYR A 339 16.07 -14.61 8.29
N SER A 340 15.39 -14.94 7.20
CA SER A 340 14.25 -14.21 6.66
C SER A 340 12.97 -14.95 7.03
N PHE A 341 11.99 -14.26 7.61
CA PHE A 341 10.67 -14.77 7.94
C PHE A 341 9.62 -14.04 7.12
N VAL A 342 8.79 -14.78 6.39
CA VAL A 342 7.69 -14.26 5.59
C VAL A 342 6.40 -14.42 6.37
N PHE A 343 5.72 -13.32 6.64
CA PHE A 343 4.38 -13.31 7.21
C PHE A 343 3.32 -13.45 6.12
N GLN A 344 2.18 -14.06 6.47
CA GLN A 344 1.00 -14.10 5.63
C GLN A 344 0.54 -12.69 5.24
N LYS A 345 0.00 -12.60 4.03
CA LYS A 345 -0.41 -11.35 3.38
C LYS A 345 -1.44 -10.53 4.16
N ASN A 346 -2.22 -11.17 5.01
CA ASN A 346 -3.26 -10.59 5.85
C ASN A 346 -2.87 -10.55 7.34
N THR A 347 -1.58 -10.65 7.68
CA THR A 347 -1.16 -10.61 9.09
C THR A 347 -1.64 -9.33 9.77
N GLU A 348 -2.25 -9.49 10.95
CA GLU A 348 -2.68 -8.40 11.83
C GLU A 348 -1.73 -8.23 13.03
N LEU A 349 -0.60 -8.94 13.03
CA LEU A 349 0.37 -8.92 14.12
C LEU A 349 0.78 -7.47 14.44
N TYR A 350 0.52 -7.05 15.68
CA TYR A 350 0.75 -5.68 16.17
C TYR A 350 0.16 -4.58 15.28
N GLN A 351 -0.95 -4.85 14.58
CA GLN A 351 -1.55 -3.93 13.62
C GLN A 351 -0.55 -3.46 12.54
N ARG A 352 0.42 -4.31 12.21
CA ARG A 352 1.53 -4.01 11.29
C ARG A 352 2.41 -2.83 11.72
N ASN A 353 2.47 -2.53 13.02
CA ASN A 353 3.40 -1.55 13.54
C ASN A 353 4.84 -2.08 13.42
N GLU A 354 5.60 -1.48 12.50
CA GLU A 354 6.98 -1.89 12.17
C GLU A 354 7.87 -1.98 13.41
N ARG A 355 7.83 -0.97 14.30
CA ARG A 355 8.68 -0.93 15.50
C ARG A 355 8.36 -2.06 16.48
N LEU A 356 7.09 -2.41 16.63
CA LEU A 356 6.65 -3.49 17.50
C LEU A 356 7.02 -4.86 16.89
N ILE A 357 6.84 -5.04 15.59
CA ILE A 357 7.25 -6.25 14.87
C ILE A 357 8.77 -6.44 15.01
N LEU A 358 9.56 -5.40 14.73
CA LEU A 358 11.02 -5.43 14.83
C LEU A 358 11.49 -5.79 16.24
N SER A 359 11.04 -5.03 17.24
CA SER A 359 11.47 -5.20 18.63
C SER A 359 11.02 -6.55 19.21
N SER A 360 9.78 -6.97 18.95
CA SER A 360 9.27 -8.25 19.43
C SER A 360 9.95 -9.43 18.75
N CYS A 361 10.04 -9.45 17.42
CA CYS A 361 10.59 -10.61 16.72
C CYS A 361 12.10 -10.76 16.92
N SER A 362 12.85 -9.65 16.95
CA SER A 362 14.30 -9.71 17.24
C SER A 362 14.60 -10.17 18.67
N SER A 363 13.84 -9.69 19.66
CA SER A 363 13.99 -10.12 21.05
C SER A 363 13.55 -11.58 21.25
N CYS A 364 12.45 -12.02 20.63
CA CYS A 364 12.02 -13.42 20.64
C CYS A 364 13.07 -14.35 20.01
N PHE A 365 13.59 -14.01 18.83
CA PHE A 365 14.61 -14.84 18.17
C PHE A 365 15.90 -14.93 19.00
N THR A 366 16.32 -13.82 19.60
CA THR A 366 17.45 -13.77 20.53
C THR A 366 17.23 -14.69 21.73
N SER A 367 16.05 -14.61 22.36
CA SER A 367 15.68 -15.44 23.50
C SER A 367 15.64 -16.92 23.15
N PHE A 368 15.03 -17.31 22.03
CA PHE A 368 14.99 -18.70 21.59
C PHE A 368 16.38 -19.28 21.32
N TYR A 369 17.25 -18.50 20.69
CA TYR A 369 18.65 -18.88 20.48
C TYR A 369 19.37 -19.14 21.81
N MET A 370 19.17 -18.25 22.80
CA MET A 370 19.79 -18.40 24.14
C MET A 370 19.23 -19.61 24.90
N MET A 371 17.91 -19.81 24.87
CA MET A 371 17.23 -20.92 25.54
C MET A 371 17.71 -22.27 25.02
N LYS A 372 17.90 -22.39 23.70
CA LYS A 372 18.37 -23.62 23.06
C LYS A 372 19.88 -23.79 23.10
N TRP A 373 20.66 -22.81 23.58
CA TRP A 373 22.12 -22.87 23.53
C TRP A 373 22.71 -24.13 24.17
N LYS A 374 22.30 -24.49 25.39
CA LYS A 374 22.84 -25.64 26.12
C LYS A 374 22.46 -26.99 25.52
N GLU A 375 21.36 -27.07 24.77
CA GLU A 375 20.94 -28.28 24.05
C GLU A 375 21.91 -28.59 22.88
N TYR A 376 22.37 -27.55 22.19
CA TYR A 376 23.27 -27.67 21.03
C TYR A 376 24.75 -27.58 21.41
N PHE A 377 25.09 -26.83 22.46
CA PHE A 377 26.45 -26.71 22.99
C PHE A 377 26.51 -27.05 24.49
N PRO A 378 26.39 -28.34 24.87
CA PRO A 378 26.36 -28.74 26.28
C PRO A 378 27.63 -28.34 27.06
N SER A 379 28.78 -28.41 26.39
CA SER A 379 30.10 -28.14 26.96
C SER A 379 30.57 -26.68 26.79
N LYS A 380 29.83 -25.81 26.09
CA LYS A 380 30.20 -24.39 25.92
C LYS A 380 29.27 -23.50 26.74
N GLU A 381 29.84 -22.64 27.57
CA GLU A 381 29.11 -21.53 28.20
C GLU A 381 28.77 -20.46 27.16
N LEU A 382 27.60 -19.83 27.28
CA LEU A 382 27.26 -18.67 26.47
C LEU A 382 27.91 -17.44 27.10
N VAL A 383 29.13 -17.12 26.67
CA VAL A 383 29.97 -16.09 27.30
C VAL A 383 29.44 -14.68 27.05
N GLN A 384 28.75 -14.46 25.93
CA GLN A 384 28.10 -13.19 25.61
C GLN A 384 26.75 -13.42 24.93
N PRO A 385 25.72 -12.60 25.21
CA PRO A 385 24.44 -12.72 24.55
C PRO A 385 24.57 -12.42 23.05
N PRO A 386 23.92 -13.20 22.18
CA PRO A 386 23.88 -12.88 20.76
C PRO A 386 23.08 -11.59 20.55
N LYS A 387 23.54 -10.75 19.62
CA LYS A 387 22.79 -9.56 19.19
C LYS A 387 22.29 -9.77 17.78
N PHE A 388 20.97 -9.85 17.64
CA PHE A 388 20.28 -9.88 16.36
C PHE A 388 19.64 -8.52 16.08
N GLU A 389 19.96 -7.97 14.92
CA GLU A 389 19.24 -6.84 14.33
C GLU A 389 18.17 -7.40 13.41
N ALA A 390 17.04 -6.71 13.34
CA ALA A 390 15.98 -7.03 12.41
C ALA A 390 15.73 -5.85 11.46
N GLU A 391 15.30 -6.18 10.26
CA GLU A 391 14.83 -5.26 9.23
C GLU A 391 13.50 -5.77 8.70
N VAL A 392 12.55 -4.87 8.44
CA VAL A 392 11.27 -5.20 7.80
C VAL A 392 11.31 -4.77 6.34
N LEU A 393 10.96 -5.70 5.47
CA LEU A 393 10.82 -5.50 4.03
C LEU A 393 9.37 -5.79 3.66
N CYS A 394 8.74 -4.90 2.89
CA CYS A 394 7.35 -5.06 2.45
C CYS A 394 7.29 -5.37 0.95
N TYR A 395 6.62 -6.45 0.57
CA TYR A 395 6.49 -6.87 -0.83
C TYR A 395 5.02 -7.03 -1.23
N PRO A 396 4.57 -6.41 -2.33
CA PRO A 396 3.14 -6.37 -2.70
C PRO A 396 2.65 -7.65 -3.39
N LYS A 397 3.55 -8.50 -3.88
CA LYS A 397 3.18 -9.68 -4.70
C LYS A 397 3.98 -10.92 -4.28
N PRO A 398 3.36 -12.12 -4.27
CA PRO A 398 4.04 -13.38 -3.95
C PRO A 398 5.28 -13.60 -4.83
N LYS A 399 5.18 -13.28 -6.14
CA LYS A 399 6.29 -13.42 -7.08
C LYS A 399 7.55 -12.66 -6.63
N ILE A 400 7.39 -11.43 -6.11
CA ILE A 400 8.51 -10.61 -5.66
C ILE A 400 9.15 -11.22 -4.40
N VAL A 401 8.33 -11.78 -3.51
CA VAL A 401 8.82 -12.52 -2.34
C VAL A 401 9.63 -13.75 -2.77
N CYS A 402 9.12 -14.53 -3.74
CA CYS A 402 9.84 -15.69 -4.29
C CYS A 402 11.17 -15.27 -4.95
N ASP A 403 11.17 -14.18 -5.72
CA ASP A 403 12.37 -13.66 -6.37
C ASP A 403 13.42 -13.22 -5.33
N TYR A 404 12.98 -12.54 -4.25
CA TYR A 404 13.83 -12.18 -3.11
C TYR A 404 14.44 -13.42 -2.44
N LEU A 405 13.63 -14.42 -2.09
CA LEU A 405 14.12 -15.63 -1.42
C LEU A 405 15.08 -16.43 -2.31
N SER A 406 14.79 -16.52 -3.61
CA SER A 406 15.67 -17.19 -4.58
C SER A 406 17.01 -16.46 -4.71
N TRP A 407 17.00 -15.13 -4.72
CA TRP A 407 18.21 -14.32 -4.68
C TRP A 407 19.03 -14.57 -3.40
N ARG A 408 18.37 -14.65 -2.23
CA ARG A 408 19.03 -14.99 -0.95
C ARG A 408 19.68 -16.37 -0.96
N GLN A 409 19.12 -17.34 -1.69
CA GLN A 409 19.74 -18.64 -1.87
C GLN A 409 20.95 -18.61 -2.79
N ALA A 410 20.90 -17.84 -3.87
CA ALA A 410 22.07 -17.60 -4.70
C ALA A 410 23.20 -16.91 -3.90
N GLU A 411 22.87 -15.94 -3.04
CA GLU A 411 23.83 -15.34 -2.11
C GLU A 411 24.44 -16.37 -1.15
N CYS A 412 23.62 -17.25 -0.56
CA CYS A 412 24.09 -18.32 0.32
C CYS A 412 25.15 -19.19 -0.38
N HIS A 413 24.84 -19.67 -1.58
CA HIS A 413 25.77 -20.47 -2.39
C HIS A 413 27.07 -19.71 -2.66
N ASN A 414 26.98 -18.49 -3.19
CA ASN A 414 28.15 -17.70 -3.57
C ASN A 414 29.05 -17.38 -2.37
N ARG A 415 28.46 -16.98 -1.23
CA ARG A 415 29.19 -16.66 0.00
C ARG A 415 29.82 -17.90 0.61
N ASN A 416 29.10 -19.01 0.68
CA ASN A 416 29.65 -20.24 1.23
C ASN A 416 30.79 -20.78 0.35
N GLN A 417 30.64 -20.77 -0.98
CA GLN A 417 31.70 -21.18 -1.89
C GLN A 417 32.97 -20.32 -1.73
N TYR A 418 32.81 -18.99 -1.63
CA TYR A 418 33.91 -18.08 -1.33
C TYR A 418 34.59 -18.42 0.01
N ASN A 419 33.79 -18.51 1.09
CA ASN A 419 34.31 -18.81 2.43
C ASN A 419 35.02 -20.15 2.50
N THR A 420 34.52 -21.15 1.78
CA THR A 420 35.14 -22.47 1.69
C THR A 420 36.52 -22.37 1.05
N CYS A 421 36.65 -21.66 -0.08
CA CYS A 421 37.96 -21.44 -0.69
C CYS A 421 38.90 -20.66 0.24
N PHE A 422 38.38 -19.59 0.86
CA PHE A 422 39.15 -18.73 1.75
C PHE A 422 39.74 -19.51 2.92
N TRP A 423 38.91 -20.25 3.65
CA TRP A 423 39.37 -21.00 4.82
C TRP A 423 40.24 -22.19 4.45
N MET A 424 40.08 -22.80 3.27
CA MET A 424 41.00 -23.84 2.80
C MET A 424 42.40 -23.26 2.48
N LEU A 425 42.47 -22.09 1.85
CA LEU A 425 43.74 -21.39 1.63
C LEU A 425 44.41 -21.05 2.97
N VAL A 426 43.68 -20.47 3.91
CA VAL A 426 44.21 -20.12 5.24
C VAL A 426 44.69 -21.37 6.00
N LYS A 427 43.90 -22.45 5.98
CA LYS A 427 44.29 -23.74 6.61
C LYS A 427 45.50 -24.40 5.94
N SER A 428 45.75 -24.11 4.66
CA SER A 428 46.94 -24.57 3.94
C SER A 428 48.20 -23.73 4.20
N GLY A 429 48.10 -22.71 5.05
CA GLY A 429 49.23 -21.86 5.45
C GLY A 429 49.32 -20.52 4.73
N GLU A 430 48.34 -20.16 3.90
CA GLU A 430 48.28 -18.82 3.28
C GLU A 430 47.83 -17.76 4.30
N GLU A 431 48.41 -16.57 4.24
CA GLU A 431 47.93 -15.43 5.01
C GLU A 431 46.55 -14.97 4.53
N GLU A 432 45.70 -14.48 5.44
CA GLU A 432 44.34 -14.04 5.12
C GLU A 432 44.29 -12.97 4.01
N ASN A 433 45.23 -12.02 4.01
CA ASN A 433 45.33 -10.98 2.98
C ASN A 433 45.62 -11.57 1.60
N LYS A 434 46.51 -12.55 1.54
CA LYS A 434 46.88 -13.23 0.30
C LYS A 434 45.74 -14.13 -0.19
N ALA A 435 45.03 -14.81 0.71
CA ALA A 435 43.84 -15.58 0.38
C ALA A 435 42.74 -14.68 -0.24
N ASN A 436 42.53 -13.47 0.32
CA ASN A 436 41.59 -12.50 -0.26
C ASN A 436 42.01 -12.04 -1.65
N GLU A 437 43.29 -11.73 -1.88
CA GLU A 437 43.78 -11.32 -3.21
C GLU A 437 43.69 -12.46 -4.23
N ILE A 438 43.94 -13.72 -3.84
CA ILE A 438 43.75 -14.90 -4.72
C ILE A 438 42.29 -15.04 -5.17
N LEU A 439 41.34 -14.77 -4.28
CA LEU A 439 39.91 -14.95 -4.57
C LEU A 439 39.27 -13.73 -5.22
N LYS A 440 39.96 -12.60 -5.25
CA LYS A 440 39.47 -11.34 -5.79
C LYS A 440 39.21 -11.46 -7.30
N GLY A 441 37.99 -11.11 -7.72
CA GLY A 441 37.59 -11.18 -9.13
C GLY A 441 37.32 -12.58 -9.67
N THR A 442 37.46 -13.63 -8.85
CA THR A 442 37.18 -15.01 -9.29
C THR A 442 35.68 -15.25 -9.52
N LEU A 443 35.34 -16.01 -10.55
CA LEU A 443 34.00 -16.52 -10.80
C LEU A 443 33.73 -17.79 -9.99
N SER A 444 32.50 -18.29 -10.03
CA SER A 444 32.13 -19.54 -9.33
C SER A 444 32.88 -20.76 -9.91
N LYS A 445 33.11 -20.78 -11.23
CA LYS A 445 33.88 -21.85 -11.89
C LYS A 445 35.33 -21.89 -11.39
N ASP A 446 35.99 -20.72 -11.33
CA ASP A 446 37.38 -20.61 -10.88
C ASP A 446 37.55 -21.08 -9.44
N LYS A 447 36.56 -20.79 -8.57
CA LYS A 447 36.54 -21.27 -7.18
C LYS A 447 36.43 -22.80 -7.12
N ASN A 448 35.56 -23.41 -7.93
CA ASN A 448 35.46 -24.87 -7.99
C ASN A 448 36.76 -25.51 -8.49
N GLU A 449 37.38 -24.91 -9.50
CA GLU A 449 38.67 -25.36 -10.03
C GLU A 449 39.79 -25.25 -8.99
N LEU A 450 39.85 -24.14 -8.25
CA LEU A 450 40.79 -23.95 -7.15
C LEU A 450 40.63 -25.01 -6.06
N LEU A 451 39.39 -25.27 -5.62
CA LEU A 451 39.11 -26.30 -4.62
C LEU A 451 39.51 -27.70 -5.10
N PHE A 452 39.24 -28.00 -6.36
CA PHE A 452 39.57 -29.31 -6.94
C PHE A 452 41.08 -29.49 -7.12
N GLN A 453 41.77 -28.52 -7.74
CA GLN A 453 43.19 -28.66 -8.07
C GLN A 453 44.10 -28.61 -6.83
N ARG A 454 43.83 -27.71 -5.88
CA ARG A 454 44.70 -27.52 -4.71
C ARG A 454 44.35 -28.41 -3.52
N PHE A 455 43.07 -28.73 -3.35
CA PHE A 455 42.59 -29.41 -2.15
C PHE A 455 41.88 -30.73 -2.45
N GLN A 456 41.80 -31.15 -3.72
CA GLN A 456 41.06 -32.34 -4.16
C GLN A 456 39.62 -32.40 -3.65
N MET A 457 39.00 -31.22 -3.49
CA MET A 457 37.68 -31.09 -2.89
C MET A 457 36.65 -30.66 -3.94
N ASN A 458 35.55 -31.40 -4.01
CA ASN A 458 34.40 -31.04 -4.84
C ASN A 458 33.35 -30.34 -3.98
N TYR A 459 33.17 -29.03 -4.21
CA TYR A 459 32.19 -28.22 -3.47
C TYR A 459 30.77 -28.81 -3.54
N ASN A 460 30.39 -29.49 -4.63
CA ASN A 460 29.06 -30.09 -4.75
C ASN A 460 28.79 -31.23 -3.77
N ASN A 461 29.84 -31.79 -3.14
CA ASN A 461 29.72 -32.79 -2.09
C ASN A 461 29.52 -32.18 -0.71
N GLU A 462 29.64 -30.85 -0.55
CA GLU A 462 29.32 -30.17 0.71
C GLU A 462 27.86 -30.42 1.11
N PRO A 463 27.58 -30.55 2.42
CA PRO A 463 26.23 -30.68 2.93
C PRO A 463 25.26 -29.65 2.36
N ALA A 464 24.05 -30.09 2.02
CA ALA A 464 23.05 -29.24 1.38
C ALA A 464 22.70 -28.01 2.22
N MET A 465 22.73 -28.12 3.56
CA MET A 465 22.47 -27.00 4.46
C MET A 465 23.45 -25.82 4.30
N PHE A 466 24.70 -26.10 3.91
CA PHE A 466 25.70 -25.05 3.68
C PHE A 466 25.60 -24.47 2.27
N ARG A 467 25.19 -25.27 1.29
CA ARG A 467 25.10 -24.85 -0.11
C ARG A 467 23.79 -24.15 -0.47
N LYS A 468 22.70 -24.57 0.19
CA LYS A 468 21.33 -24.18 -0.15
C LYS A 468 20.62 -23.42 0.97
N GLY A 469 21.21 -23.37 2.16
CA GLY A 469 20.56 -22.83 3.36
C GLY A 469 19.44 -23.74 3.87
N SER A 470 18.60 -23.17 4.73
CA SER A 470 17.49 -23.85 5.40
C SER A 470 16.17 -23.19 5.03
N CYS A 471 15.26 -23.96 4.43
CA CYS A 471 13.88 -23.58 4.19
C CYS A 471 13.02 -24.14 5.32
N THR A 472 12.29 -23.28 6.01
CA THR A 472 11.45 -23.63 7.16
C THR A 472 10.00 -23.28 6.86
N TYR A 473 9.10 -24.25 6.91
CA TYR A 473 7.69 -24.02 6.58
C TYR A 473 6.77 -25.03 7.26
N ARG A 474 5.50 -24.67 7.40
CA ARG A 474 4.49 -25.51 8.05
C ARG A 474 4.01 -26.62 7.11
N GLN A 475 4.06 -27.86 7.58
CA GLN A 475 3.52 -29.03 6.86
C GLN A 475 2.38 -29.67 7.66
N LYS A 476 1.36 -30.19 6.96
CA LYS A 476 0.29 -30.97 7.59
C LYS A 476 0.85 -32.33 8.00
N VAL A 477 0.61 -32.72 9.25
CA VAL A 477 0.90 -34.06 9.75
C VAL A 477 -0.37 -34.67 10.34
N LYS A 478 -0.57 -35.96 10.11
CA LYS A 478 -1.60 -36.73 10.80
C LYS A 478 -1.04 -37.16 12.14
N VAL A 479 -1.57 -36.60 13.23
CA VAL A 479 -1.17 -37.00 14.57
C VAL A 479 -1.98 -38.24 14.96
N SER A 480 -1.31 -39.37 15.15
CA SER A 480 -1.94 -40.63 15.56
C SER A 480 -2.13 -40.67 17.07
N GLY A 481 -3.33 -40.34 17.54
CA GLY A 481 -3.89 -40.79 18.82
C GLY A 481 -5.23 -41.50 18.57
N ASP A 482 -5.97 -41.86 19.63
CA ASP A 482 -7.29 -42.54 19.55
C ASP A 482 -8.34 -41.81 18.68
N VAL A 483 -8.06 -40.56 18.27
CA VAL A 483 -8.76 -39.82 17.22
C VAL A 483 -7.71 -39.18 16.29
N VAL A 484 -7.77 -39.48 14.99
CA VAL A 484 -6.92 -38.82 13.98
C VAL A 484 -7.32 -37.35 13.88
N ARG A 485 -6.42 -36.44 14.29
CA ARG A 485 -6.58 -34.98 14.14
C ARG A 485 -5.51 -34.45 13.17
N ASP A 486 -5.89 -33.47 12.35
CA ASP A 486 -4.95 -32.73 11.52
C ASP A 486 -4.10 -31.82 12.44
N GLY A 487 -2.79 -32.09 12.51
CA GLY A 487 -1.80 -31.25 13.18
C GLY A 487 -0.92 -30.51 12.17
N TRP A 488 -0.21 -29.48 12.64
CA TRP A 488 0.80 -28.77 11.86
C TRP A 488 2.14 -28.89 12.56
N ASP A 489 3.16 -29.27 11.80
CA ASP A 489 4.55 -29.31 12.26
C ASP A 489 5.41 -28.38 11.40
N VAL A 490 6.51 -27.89 11.96
CA VAL A 490 7.44 -26.99 11.29
C VAL A 490 8.57 -27.84 10.69
N ALA A 491 8.53 -28.02 9.38
CA ALA A 491 9.56 -28.76 8.65
C ALA A 491 10.73 -27.84 8.29
N VAL A 492 11.96 -28.32 8.51
CA VAL A 492 13.21 -27.70 8.03
C VAL A 492 13.77 -28.57 6.91
N THR A 493 14.01 -27.98 5.73
CA THR A 493 14.54 -28.69 4.56
C THR A 493 15.67 -27.91 3.89
N HIS A 494 16.56 -28.62 3.19
CA HIS A 494 17.72 -28.04 2.50
C HIS A 494 17.63 -28.29 0.99
N VAL A 495 16.68 -27.60 0.35
CA VAL A 495 16.29 -27.83 -1.06
C VAL A 495 16.52 -26.59 -1.91
N ASP A 496 16.55 -26.78 -3.23
CA ASP A 496 16.73 -25.69 -4.19
C ASP A 496 15.40 -24.97 -4.41
N MET A 497 15.37 -23.65 -4.28
CA MET A 497 14.20 -22.77 -4.45
C MET A 497 14.02 -22.36 -5.92
N GLY A 498 14.19 -23.32 -6.83
CA GLY A 498 13.95 -23.12 -8.26
C GLY A 498 12.46 -22.99 -8.62
N PRO A 499 12.14 -22.79 -9.92
CA PRO A 499 10.76 -22.63 -10.40
C PRO A 499 9.81 -23.78 -9.99
N ASP A 500 10.34 -24.99 -9.87
CA ASP A 500 9.57 -26.18 -9.46
C ASP A 500 9.25 -26.22 -7.96
N PHE A 501 10.12 -25.65 -7.13
CA PHE A 501 9.89 -25.56 -5.69
C PHE A 501 8.68 -24.67 -5.41
N TRP A 502 8.67 -23.47 -5.97
CA TRP A 502 7.58 -22.52 -5.79
C TRP A 502 6.26 -23.00 -6.41
N ARG A 503 6.31 -23.75 -7.52
CA ARG A 503 5.10 -24.39 -8.08
C ARG A 503 4.50 -25.44 -7.15
N LYS A 504 5.33 -26.27 -6.52
CA LYS A 504 4.88 -27.31 -5.58
C LYS A 504 4.42 -26.74 -4.23
N HIS A 505 4.94 -25.57 -3.85
CA HIS A 505 4.68 -24.92 -2.58
C HIS A 505 3.89 -23.61 -2.73
N MET A 506 3.21 -23.40 -3.85
CA MET A 506 2.45 -22.16 -4.11
C MET A 506 1.35 -21.95 -3.06
N SER A 507 0.82 -23.05 -2.51
CA SER A 507 -0.12 -23.05 -1.39
C SER A 507 0.41 -22.45 -0.09
N ILE A 508 1.71 -22.15 0.01
CA ILE A 508 2.29 -21.41 1.15
C ILE A 508 1.79 -19.95 1.15
N PHE A 509 1.61 -19.36 -0.04
CA PHE A 509 1.18 -17.97 -0.19
C PHE A 509 -0.34 -17.81 -0.35
N ASP A 510 -1.06 -18.89 -0.60
CA ASP A 510 -2.53 -18.94 -0.75
C ASP A 510 -3.29 -19.07 0.60
N LYS A 511 -2.57 -19.01 1.73
CA LYS A 511 -3.13 -19.12 3.09
C LYS A 511 -3.42 -17.77 3.76
#